data_AF-A0A6S5C618-F1
#
_entry.id   AF-A0A6S5C618-F1
#
_cell.length_a   1.000
_cell.length_b   1.000
_cell.length_c   1.000
_cell.angle_alpha   90.00
_cell.angle_beta   90.00
_cell.angle_gamma   90.00
#
_symmetry.space_group_name_H-M   'P 1'
#
loop_
_entity.id
_entity.type
_entity.pdbx_description
1 polymer ?
#
loop_
_entity_poly.entity_id
_entity_poly.type
_entity_poly.pdbx_seq_one_letter_code
_entity_poly.pdbx_strand_id
1 'polypeptide(L)' 'MLLEEKGVQWKELDIEADPVHRQAMTEASGRNTVPQIFINGTHVGGSDELFELDVRGELDKLLGRTPPAI' A
#
# COMPACT_ATOMS: atom_id res chain seq x y z
N MET A 1 0.14 -9.48 -7.80
CA MET A 1 0.24 -8.71 -6.54
C MET A 1 -1.10 -8.69 -5.84
N LEU A 2 -1.14 -8.66 -4.51
CA LEU A 2 -2.40 -8.69 -3.74
C LEU A 2 -3.40 -7.58 -4.16
N LEU A 3 -2.91 -6.37 -4.46
CA LEU A 3 -3.75 -5.28 -4.95
C LEU A 3 -4.34 -5.53 -6.36
N GLU A 4 -3.61 -6.24 -7.23
CA GLU A 4 -4.13 -6.69 -8.53
C GLU A 4 -5.24 -7.72 -8.34
N GLU A 5 -5.05 -8.68 -7.44
CA GLU A 5 -6.06 -9.70 -7.12
C GLU A 5 -7.33 -9.08 -6.52
N LYS A 6 -7.16 -8.03 -5.72
CA LYS A 6 -8.27 -7.22 -5.20
C LYS A 6 -8.93 -6.34 -6.27
N GLY A 7 -8.36 -6.24 -7.47
CA GLY A 7 -8.93 -5.44 -8.57
C GLY A 7 -9.10 -3.97 -8.20
N VAL A 8 -8.14 -3.41 -7.47
CA VAL A 8 -8.12 -1.97 -7.15
C VAL A 8 -7.28 -1.20 -8.18
N GLN A 9 -7.35 0.11 -8.15
CA GLN A 9 -6.45 0.97 -8.93
C GLN A 9 -5.46 1.59 -7.96
N TRP A 10 -4.17 1.50 -8.25
CA TRP A 10 -3.11 2.15 -7.50
C TRP A 10 -2.16 2.85 -8.46
N LYS A 11 -1.39 3.78 -7.91
CA LYS A 11 -0.30 4.44 -8.63
C LYS A 11 1.00 3.96 -8.03
N GLU A 12 1.88 3.44 -8.87
CA GLU A 12 3.26 3.19 -8.50
C GLU A 12 4.08 4.48 -8.66
N LEU A 13 4.88 4.81 -7.64
CA LEU A 13 5.81 5.92 -7.68
C LEU A 13 7.22 5.34 -7.60
N ASP A 14 7.94 5.42 -8.70
CA ASP A 14 9.32 4.94 -8.77
C ASP A 14 10.25 5.93 -8.04
N ILE A 15 10.89 5.44 -6.98
CA ILE A 15 11.85 6.19 -6.15
C ILE A 15 13.32 6.05 -6.62
N GLU A 16 13.57 5.14 -7.56
CA GLU A 16 14.88 4.95 -8.20
C GLU A 16 15.01 5.91 -9.38
N ALA A 17 13.92 6.11 -10.12
CA ALA A 17 13.86 7.06 -11.24
C ALA A 17 13.76 8.52 -10.78
N ASP A 18 13.12 8.81 -9.65
CA ASP A 18 12.90 10.18 -9.16
C ASP A 18 13.33 10.36 -7.69
N PRO A 19 14.38 11.15 -7.40
CA PRO A 19 14.80 11.44 -6.03
C PRO A 19 13.76 12.20 -5.21
N VAL A 20 12.83 12.94 -5.85
CA VAL A 20 11.71 13.61 -5.16
C VAL A 20 10.75 12.58 -4.58
N HIS A 21 10.45 11.51 -5.32
CA HIS A 21 9.63 10.41 -4.80
C HIS A 21 10.31 9.69 -3.64
N ARG A 22 11.63 9.49 -3.71
CA ARG A 22 12.39 8.94 -2.57
C ARG A 22 12.26 9.80 -1.33
N GLN A 23 12.44 11.11 -1.47
CA GLN A 23 12.31 12.04 -0.34
C GLN A 23 10.89 11.99 0.24
N ALA A 24 9.86 12.09 -0.61
CA ALA A 24 8.47 12.02 -0.18
C ALA A 24 8.15 10.68 0.52
N MET A 25 8.68 9.56 0.01
CA MET A 25 8.51 8.25 0.63
C MET A 25 9.16 8.21 2.02
N THR A 26 10.40 8.67 2.16
CA THR A 26 11.11 8.67 3.45
C THR A 26 10.43 9.60 4.46
N GLU A 27 9.97 10.78 4.02
CA GLU A 27 9.25 11.73 4.88
C GLU A 27 7.89 11.17 5.35
N ALA A 28 7.16 10.49 4.46
CA ALA A 28 5.83 9.96 4.77
C ALA A 28 5.87 8.64 5.57
N SER A 29 6.84 7.77 5.31
CA SER A 29 6.93 6.43 5.94
C SER A 29 7.92 6.36 7.10
N GLY A 30 8.87 7.30 7.18
CA GLY A 30 10.04 7.19 8.06
C GLY A 30 10.98 6.03 7.72
N ARG A 31 10.76 5.34 6.59
CA ARG A 31 11.50 4.15 6.16
C ARG A 31 12.24 4.42 4.84
N ASN A 32 13.33 3.68 4.62
CA ASN A 32 14.14 3.76 3.39
C ASN A 32 14.07 2.48 2.55
N THR A 33 13.25 1.52 2.95
CA THR A 33 13.08 0.24 2.25
C THR A 33 11.85 0.30 1.35
N VAL A 34 11.85 -0.43 0.25
CA VAL A 34 10.68 -0.59 -0.64
C VAL A 34 10.19 -2.04 -0.59
N PRO A 35 8.90 -2.29 -0.89
CA PRO A 35 7.84 -1.32 -1.19
C PRO A 35 7.36 -0.55 0.06
N GLN A 36 6.82 0.66 -0.13
CA GLN A 36 6.06 1.40 0.89
C GLN A 36 4.66 1.70 0.35
N ILE A 37 3.65 1.19 1.04
CA ILE A 37 2.26 1.16 0.58
C ILE A 37 1.45 2.15 1.40
N PHE A 38 0.70 2.99 0.69
CA PHE A 38 -0.21 3.97 1.28
C PHE A 38 -1.61 3.77 0.70
N ILE A 39 -2.61 3.65 1.58
CA ILE A 39 -4.01 3.50 1.19
C ILE A 39 -4.79 4.66 1.83
N ASN A 40 -5.46 5.47 1.00
CA ASN A 40 -6.24 6.62 1.46
C ASN A 40 -5.46 7.58 2.39
N GLY A 41 -4.16 7.77 2.11
CA GLY A 41 -3.27 8.62 2.91
C GLY A 41 -2.77 7.98 4.21
N THR A 42 -3.18 6.75 4.53
CA THR A 42 -2.67 5.97 5.66
C THR A 42 -1.50 5.11 5.21
N HIS A 43 -0.38 5.19 5.93
CA HIS A 43 0.77 4.32 5.72
C HIS A 43 0.45 2.92 6.23
N VAL A 44 0.52 1.92 5.33
CA VAL A 44 0.27 0.52 5.65
C VAL A 44 1.58 -0.19 6.04
N GLY A 45 2.67 0.14 5.34
CA GLY A 45 3.96 -0.54 5.50
C GLY A 45 4.42 -1.15 4.18
N GLY A 46 5.14 -2.27 4.25
CA GLY A 46 5.60 -3.01 3.09
C GLY A 46 4.60 -4.07 2.62
N SER A 47 5.12 -5.02 1.86
CA SER A 47 4.32 -6.13 1.33
C SER A 47 3.78 -7.02 2.46
N ASP A 48 4.61 -7.33 3.46
CA ASP A 48 4.23 -8.21 4.56
C ASP A 48 3.08 -7.61 5.38
N GLU A 49 3.19 -6.32 5.76
CA GLU A 49 2.13 -5.63 6.49
C GLU A 49 0.83 -5.55 5.68
N LEU A 50 0.91 -5.37 4.36
CA LEU A 50 -0.28 -5.42 3.49
C LEU A 50 -0.96 -6.80 3.54
N PHE A 51 -0.19 -7.88 3.44
CA PHE A 51 -0.73 -9.24 3.53
C PHE A 51 -1.31 -9.55 4.92
N GLU A 52 -0.65 -9.13 6.00
CA GLU A 52 -1.21 -9.27 7.34
C GLU A 52 -2.55 -8.57 7.49
N LEU A 53 -2.67 -7.38 6.90
CA LEU A 53 -3.88 -6.56 6.97
C LEU A 53 -5.03 -7.18 6.16
N ASP A 54 -4.72 -7.90 5.09
CA ASP A 54 -5.68 -8.71 4.33
C ASP A 54 -6.15 -9.95 5.11
N VAL A 55 -5.21 -10.69 5.72
CA VAL A 55 -5.52 -11.86 6.56
C VAL A 55 -6.42 -11.47 7.74
N ARG A 56 -6.25 -10.27 8.28
CA ARG A 56 -7.12 -9.70 9.34
C ARG A 56 -8.50 -9.25 8.83
N GLY A 57 -8.71 -9.23 7.51
CA GLY A 57 -9.94 -8.74 6.89
C GLY A 57 -10.12 -7.21 7.01
N GLU A 58 -9.05 -6.49 7.30
CA GLU A 58 -9.05 -5.03 7.44
C GLU A 58 -8.74 -4.33 6.11
N LEU A 59 -8.11 -5.04 5.17
CA LEU A 59 -7.66 -4.45 3.91
C LEU A 59 -8.83 -3.97 3.07
N ASP A 60 -9.87 -4.80 2.95
CA ASP A 60 -11.06 -4.42 2.17
C ASP A 60 -11.72 -3.15 2.73
N LYS A 61 -11.71 -2.96 4.06
CA LYS A 61 -12.22 -1.73 4.69
C LYS A 61 -11.38 -0.52 4.31
N LEU A 62 -10.05 -0.63 4.38
CA LEU A 62 -9.15 0.45 3.96
C LEU A 62 -9.28 0.76 2.48
N LEU A 63 -9.52 -0.24 1.64
CA LEU A 63 -9.76 -0.07 0.21
C LEU A 63 -11.16 0.49 -0.10
N GLY A 64 -12.02 0.68 0.90
CA GLY A 64 -13.41 1.10 0.70
C GLY A 64 -14.25 0.06 -0.05
N ARG A 65 -13.83 -1.21 0.00
CA ARG A 65 -14.52 -2.33 -0.64
C ARG A 65 -15.35 -3.06 0.42
N THR A 66 -16.59 -3.38 0.06
CA THR A 66 -17.31 -4.43 0.79
C THR A 66 -16.68 -5.76 0.35
N PRO A 67 -16.20 -6.61 1.27
CA PRO A 67 -15.73 -7.94 0.90
C PRO A 67 -16.88 -8.65 0.14
N PRO A 68 -16.58 -9.41 -0.93
CA PRO A 68 -17.61 -10.17 -1.62
C PRO A 68 -18.32 -11.04 -0.57
N ALA A 69 -19.64 -10.86 -0.45
CA ALA A 69 -20.47 -11.75 0.36
C ALA A 69 -20.30 -13.16 -0.21
N ILE A 70 -19.71 -14.06 0.59
CA ILE A 70 -19.70 -15.50 0.30
C ILE A 70 -21.12 -16.04 0.50
#